data_AF-A0A662GQF7-F1
#
_entry.id   AF-A0A662GQF7-F1
#
_cell.length_a   1.000
_cell.length_b   1.000
_cell.length_c   1.000
_cell.angle_alpha   90.00
_cell.angle_beta   90.00
_cell.angle_gamma   90.00
#
_symmetry.space_group_name_H-M   'P 1'
#
loop_
_entity.id
_entity.type
_entity.pdbx_description
1 polymer ?
#
loop_
_entity_poly.entity_id
_entity_poly.type
_entity_poly.pdbx_seq_one_letter_code
_entity_poly.pdbx_strand_id
1 'polypeptide(L)' 'GSLNFVNEHDEVIIERIGGPEGRAYGDLPGVRFKVIKVNGVSLIELLRGRKQKPTR' A
#
# COMPACT_ATOMS: atom_id res chain seq x y z
N GLY A 1 3.09 5.17 9.41
CA GLY A 1 4.39 4.47 9.33
C GLY A 1 4.65 3.77 7.99
N SER A 2 3.63 3.39 7.23
CA SER A 2 3.79 2.71 5.93
C SER A 2 4.43 3.57 4.84
N LEU A 3 4.19 4.89 4.87
CA LEU A 3 4.74 5.85 3.92
C LEU A 3 6.27 5.83 3.86
N ASN A 4 6.95 5.56 4.99
CA ASN A 4 8.42 5.52 5.04
C ASN A 4 9.05 4.36 4.25
N PHE A 5 8.24 3.39 3.79
CA PHE A 5 8.70 2.24 3.02
C PHE A 5 8.49 2.41 1.51
N VAL A 6 7.80 3.47 1.09
CA VAL A 6 7.50 3.77 -0.31
C VAL A 6 8.32 4.97 -0.73
N ASN A 7 9.16 4.80 -1.76
CA ASN A 7 9.98 5.84 -2.36
C ASN A 7 9.43 6.21 -3.75
N GLU A 8 9.86 7.36 -4.24
CA GLU A 8 9.67 7.71 -5.65
C GLU A 8 10.31 6.63 -6.55
N HIS A 9 9.65 6.33 -7.66
CA HIS A 9 10.02 5.28 -8.63
C HIS A 9 9.87 3.81 -8.17
N ASP A 10 9.30 3.54 -7.00
CA ASP A 10 8.95 2.16 -6.63
C ASP A 10 7.77 1.62 -7.44
N GLU A 11 7.82 0.33 -7.76
CA GLU A 11 6.67 -0.38 -8.29
C GLU A 11 5.74 -0.80 -7.15
N VAL A 12 4.50 -0.34 -7.22
CA VAL A 12 3.48 -0.64 -6.22
C VAL A 12 2.32 -1.43 -6.83
N ILE A 13 1.82 -2.41 -6.06
CA ILE A 13 0.58 -3.11 -6.38
C ILE A 13 -0.52 -2.52 -5.52
N ILE A 14 -1.61 -2.13 -6.17
CA ILE A 14 -2.79 -1.54 -5.53
C ILE A 14 -3.99 -2.47 -5.61
N GLU A 15 -4.87 -2.36 -4.63
CA GLU A 15 -6.19 -2.99 -4.65
C GLU A 15 -7.27 -1.98 -4.28
N ARG A 16 -8.55 -2.31 -4.57
CA ARG A 16 -9.65 -1.46 -4.12
C ARG A 16 -9.71 -1.43 -2.60
N ILE A 17 -10.00 -0.26 -2.04
CA ILE A 17 -10.08 -0.08 -0.58
C ILE A 17 -11.29 -0.78 0.04
N GLY A 18 -12.31 -1.12 -0.77
CA GLY A 18 -13.50 -1.85 -0.32
C GLY A 18 -14.64 -0.94 0.17
N GLY A 19 -14.70 0.31 -0.29
CA GLY A 19 -15.83 1.20 0.02
C GLY A 19 -17.15 0.73 -0.61
N PRO A 20 -18.31 1.13 -0.05
CA PRO A 20 -19.63 0.82 -0.61
C PRO A 20 -19.70 1.18 -2.10
N GLU A 21 -20.20 0.26 -2.93
CA GLU A 21 -20.26 0.44 -4.39
C GLU A 21 -18.92 0.81 -5.06
N GLY A 22 -17.77 0.42 -4.47
CA GLY A 22 -16.44 0.77 -4.99
C GLY A 22 -16.07 2.24 -4.81
N ARG A 23 -16.77 2.96 -3.92
CA ARG A 23 -16.49 4.35 -3.54
C ARG A 23 -15.37 4.44 -2.49
N ALA A 24 -15.16 5.66 -2.00
CA ALA A 24 -14.32 5.94 -0.84
C ALA A 24 -14.77 5.12 0.38
N TYR A 25 -13.81 4.71 1.20
CA TYR A 25 -14.06 3.99 2.45
C TYR A 25 -13.94 4.93 3.64
N GLY A 26 -14.98 5.00 4.46
CA GLY A 26 -14.99 5.78 5.70
C GLY A 26 -14.80 7.27 5.48
N ASP A 27 -13.83 7.83 6.19
CA ASP A 27 -13.45 9.24 6.26
C ASP A 27 -12.42 9.66 5.19
N LEU A 28 -12.16 8.82 4.19
CA LEU A 28 -11.18 9.09 3.13
C LEU A 28 -11.84 9.55 1.82
N PRO A 29 -12.28 10.82 1.70
CA PRO A 29 -12.93 11.29 0.50
C PRO A 29 -12.01 11.19 -0.71
N GLY A 30 -12.52 10.65 -1.81
CA GLY A 30 -11.79 10.53 -3.08
C GLY A 30 -10.79 9.38 -3.18
N VAL A 31 -10.43 8.72 -2.07
CA VAL A 31 -9.47 7.60 -2.09
C VAL A 31 -10.20 6.27 -2.28
N ARG A 32 -9.96 5.62 -3.43
CA ARG A 32 -10.64 4.35 -3.80
C ARG A 32 -9.72 3.13 -3.79
N PHE A 33 -8.42 3.36 -3.64
CA PHE A 33 -7.39 2.32 -3.75
C PHE A 33 -6.44 2.42 -2.57
N LYS A 34 -5.83 1.28 -2.22
CA LYS A 34 -4.79 1.18 -1.20
C LYS A 34 -3.64 0.32 -1.74
N VAL A 35 -2.43 0.56 -1.24
CA VAL A 35 -1.23 -0.20 -1.62
C VAL A 35 -1.14 -1.49 -0.81
N ILE A 36 -0.86 -2.62 -1.49
CA ILE A 36 -0.68 -3.94 -0.86
C ILE A 36 0.77 -4.42 -0.89
N LYS A 37 1.51 -4.09 -1.94
CA LYS A 37 2.90 -4.51 -2.14
C LYS A 37 3.74 -3.39 -2.72
N VAL A 38 5.02 -3.40 -2.39
CA VAL A 38 6.06 -2.47 -2.87
C VAL A 38 7.25 -3.31 -3.30
N ASN A 39 7.71 -3.17 -4.55
CA ASN A 39 8.81 -3.93 -5.16
C ASN A 39 8.72 -5.46 -4.88
N GLY A 40 7.52 -6.01 -5.00
CA GLY A 40 7.25 -7.44 -4.79
C GLY A 40 7.08 -7.90 -3.34
N VAL A 41 7.30 -7.04 -2.34
CA VAL A 41 7.14 -7.37 -0.91
C VAL A 41 5.84 -6.82 -0.36
N SER A 42 5.15 -7.59 0.50
CA SER A 42 3.92 -7.16 1.16
C SER A 42 4.16 -6.01 2.13
N LEU A 43 3.36 -4.94 2.01
CA LEU A 43 3.45 -3.77 2.87
C LEU A 43 3.19 -4.13 4.35
N ILE A 44 2.33 -5.13 4.61
CA ILE A 44 2.07 -5.64 5.96
C ILE A 44 3.31 -6.31 6.55
N GLU A 45 4.07 -7.04 5.73
CA GLU A 45 5.31 -7.70 6.18
C GLU A 45 6.41 -6.68 6.47
N LEU A 46 6.49 -5.62 5.66
CA LEU A 46 7.39 -4.47 5.90
C LEU A 46 7.04 -3.76 7.21
N LEU A 47 5.75 -3.44 7.42
CA LEU A 47 5.25 -2.82 8.65
C LEU A 47 5.52 -3.65 9.90
N ARG A 48 5.44 -4.99 9.78
CA ARG A 48 5.73 -5.93 10.88
C ARG A 48 7.22 -6.24 11.02
N GLY A 49 8.08 -5.72 10.15
CA GLY A 49 9.53 -5.97 10.15
C GLY A 49 9.93 -7.41 9.81
N ARG A 50 9.02 -8.22 9.24
CA ARG A 50 9.29 -9.63 8.92
C ARG A 50 10.09 -9.80 7.63
N LYS A 51 9.98 -8.83 6.72
CA LYS A 51 10.75 -8.77 5.47
C LYS A 51 11.30 -7.36 5.32
N GLN A 52 12.38 -7.25 4.58
CA GLN A 52 12.95 -5.97 4.17
C GLN A 52 12.67 -5.74 2.69
N LYS A 53 12.58 -4.46 2.33
CA LYS A 53 12.45 -4.06 0.95
C LYS A 53 13.73 -4.44 0.21
N PRO A 54 13.66 -5.11 -0.95
CA PRO A 54 14.83 -5.35 -1.77
C PRO A 54 15.35 -3.99 -2.27
N THR A 55 16.55 -3.62 -1.85
CA THR A 55 17.29 -2.50 -2.42
C THR A 55 18.08 -3.03 -3.61
N ARG A 56 17.75 -2.58 -4.81
CA ARG A 56 18.53 -2.81 -6.02
C ARG A 56 19.11 -1.49 -6.50
#